data_AF-A0A1H3X164-F1
#
_entry.id   AF-A0A1H3X164-F1
#
_cell.length_a   1.000
_cell.length_b   1.000
_cell.length_c   1.000
_cell.angle_alpha   90.00
_cell.angle_beta   90.00
_cell.angle_gamma   90.00
#
_symmetry.space_group_name_H-M   'P 1'
#
loop_
_entity.id
_entity.type
_entity.pdbx_description
1 polymer ?
#
loop_
_entity_poly.entity_id
_entity_poly.type
_entity_poly.pdbx_seq_one_letter_code
_entity_poly.pdbx_strand_id
1 'polypeptide(L)'
;MTILDQWSVKFQPDAEPVASVVSGEIVQFNTVDCFNGQIQSERDTMAHLDESSANPATSPLYVEGAEPGDVIAVDILDIRVADHGVCCTMTDEGPYWPMMELRSKIIPIREGYAHFNDVKWPIDPMIGVIGTAVADREVPTEWVKEKHSGERARSASLYQDQ
;
A
#
# COMPACT_ATOMS: atom_id res chain seq x y z
N MET A 1 1.02 -22.08 0.37
CA MET A 1 0.67 -20.69 0.03
C MET A 1 1.69 -19.81 0.73
N THR A 2 2.47 -19.08 -0.03
CA THR A 2 3.49 -18.15 0.48
C THR A 2 2.77 -16.96 1.12
N ILE A 3 3.23 -16.54 2.30
CA ILE A 3 2.66 -15.41 3.05
C ILE A 3 3.80 -14.43 3.34
N LEU A 4 3.59 -13.16 3.00
CA LEU A 4 4.52 -12.07 3.28
C LEU A 4 3.90 -11.13 4.30
N ASP A 5 4.69 -10.67 5.26
CA ASP A 5 4.29 -9.72 6.32
C ASP A 5 5.37 -8.67 6.62
N GLN A 6 6.53 -8.74 5.96
CA GLN A 6 7.57 -7.74 6.00
C GLN A 6 7.32 -6.65 4.95
N TRP A 7 7.63 -5.40 5.28
CA TRP A 7 7.37 -4.26 4.42
C TRP A 7 8.58 -3.33 4.31
N SER A 8 8.57 -2.53 3.24
CA SER A 8 9.52 -1.45 2.99
C SER A 8 8.76 -0.21 2.52
N VAL A 9 9.32 0.97 2.75
CA VAL A 9 8.80 2.25 2.22
C VAL A 9 9.44 2.63 0.88
N LYS A 10 10.27 1.74 0.30
CA LYS A 10 10.92 1.93 -0.99
C LYS A 10 10.84 0.67 -1.85
N PHE A 11 10.72 0.87 -3.15
CA PHE A 11 11.12 -0.10 -4.16
C PHE A 11 12.62 0.04 -4.38
N GLN A 12 13.38 -0.96 -3.98
CA GLN A 12 14.83 -1.00 -4.19
C GLN A 12 15.11 -2.04 -5.30
N PRO A 13 16.21 -1.97 -6.05
CA PRO A 13 16.59 -3.05 -6.97
C PRO A 13 17.41 -4.15 -6.29
N ASP A 14 18.11 -3.83 -5.21
CA ASP A 14 19.09 -4.74 -4.59
C ASP A 14 18.66 -5.24 -3.20
N ALA A 15 17.45 -4.91 -2.72
CA ALA A 15 16.97 -5.48 -1.45
C ALA A 15 16.73 -6.99 -1.54
N GLU A 16 17.12 -7.68 -0.48
CA GLU A 16 16.96 -9.13 -0.33
C GLU A 16 15.47 -9.51 -0.37
N PRO A 17 15.06 -10.47 -1.21
CA PRO A 17 13.69 -10.97 -1.22
C PRO A 17 13.30 -11.59 0.11
N VAL A 18 12.10 -11.27 0.61
CA VAL A 18 11.55 -11.90 1.81
C VAL A 18 10.93 -13.27 1.51
N ALA A 19 10.61 -13.52 0.24
CA ALA A 19 10.16 -14.79 -0.30
C ALA A 19 10.41 -14.85 -1.83
N SER A 20 10.42 -16.07 -2.36
CA SER A 20 10.48 -16.34 -3.81
C SER A 20 9.32 -17.25 -4.21
N VAL A 21 8.82 -17.08 -5.44
CA VAL A 21 7.77 -17.92 -6.03
C VAL A 21 8.05 -18.16 -7.51
N VAL A 22 7.43 -19.20 -8.07
CA VAL A 22 7.36 -19.38 -9.52
C VAL A 22 6.07 -18.79 -10.10
N SER A 23 6.06 -18.53 -11.41
CA SER A 23 4.87 -18.01 -12.10
C SER A 23 3.66 -18.94 -11.92
N GLY A 24 2.51 -18.33 -11.57
CA GLY A 24 1.24 -19.04 -11.33
C GLY A 24 0.96 -19.42 -9.88
N GLU A 25 1.89 -19.18 -8.95
CA GLU A 25 1.62 -19.44 -7.52
C GLU A 25 0.70 -18.39 -6.88
N ILE A 26 -0.10 -18.85 -5.91
CA ILE A 26 -0.94 -17.97 -5.09
C ILE A 26 -0.13 -17.52 -3.88
N VAL A 27 -0.11 -16.20 -3.67
CA VAL A 27 0.60 -15.53 -2.59
C VAL A 27 -0.36 -14.65 -1.81
N GLN A 28 -0.20 -14.63 -0.48
CA GLN A 28 -0.92 -13.73 0.41
C GLN A 28 0.03 -12.64 0.91
N PHE A 29 -0.37 -11.38 0.77
CA PHE A 29 0.33 -10.24 1.33
C PHE A 29 -0.45 -9.72 2.54
N ASN A 30 0.16 -9.78 3.72
CA ASN A 30 -0.35 -9.10 4.91
C ASN A 30 0.24 -7.70 4.95
N THR A 31 -0.62 -6.69 4.82
CA THR A 31 -0.24 -5.29 4.73
C THR A 31 -0.58 -4.54 6.01
N VAL A 32 0.20 -3.51 6.31
CA VAL A 32 -0.15 -2.46 7.26
C VAL A 32 -0.81 -1.29 6.52
N ASP A 33 -1.54 -0.42 7.22
CA ASP A 33 -2.13 0.77 6.60
C ASP A 33 -1.06 1.79 6.16
N CYS A 34 -1.47 2.81 5.40
CA CYS A 34 -0.54 3.82 4.86
C CYS A 34 0.12 4.71 5.93
N PHE A 35 -0.38 4.67 7.17
CA PHE A 35 0.21 5.37 8.32
C PHE A 35 1.06 4.42 9.18
N ASN A 36 1.28 3.19 8.72
CA ASN A 36 2.00 2.15 9.45
C ASN A 36 1.40 1.89 10.85
N GLY A 37 0.08 1.98 10.99
CA GLY A 37 -0.64 1.74 12.24
C GLY A 37 -0.43 2.81 13.32
N GLN A 38 0.12 3.98 12.97
CA GLN A 38 0.38 5.06 13.93
C GLN A 38 -0.89 5.81 14.36
N ILE A 39 -1.94 5.85 13.53
CA ILE A 39 -3.23 6.46 13.90
C ILE A 39 -4.12 5.38 14.52
N GLN A 40 -4.22 5.35 15.85
CA GLN A 40 -5.04 4.37 16.58
C GLN A 40 -6.31 4.97 17.18
N SER A 41 -6.41 6.30 17.19
CA SER A 41 -7.56 7.05 17.67
C SER A 41 -7.72 8.37 16.91
N GLU A 42 -8.89 8.99 17.01
CA GLU A 42 -9.14 10.32 16.40
C GLU A 42 -8.33 11.46 17.07
N ARG A 43 -7.58 11.17 18.13
CA ARG A 43 -6.64 12.13 18.76
C ARG A 43 -5.27 12.12 18.10
N ASP A 44 -4.93 11.04 17.42
CA ASP A 44 -3.67 10.90 16.71
C ASP A 44 -3.82 11.63 15.37
N THR A 45 -3.07 12.72 15.18
CA THR A 45 -3.16 13.54 13.98
C THR A 45 -1.84 13.52 13.23
N MET A 46 -1.88 13.90 11.96
CA MET A 46 -0.72 14.01 11.07
C MET A 46 0.40 14.90 11.63
N ALA A 47 0.10 15.80 12.58
CA ALA A 47 1.10 16.66 13.21
C ALA A 47 2.19 15.90 14.02
N HIS A 48 1.96 14.63 14.34
CA HIS A 48 2.82 13.85 15.25
C HIS A 48 3.26 12.50 14.67
N LEU A 49 3.01 12.24 13.39
CA LEU A 49 3.37 10.98 12.76
C LEU A 49 4.78 11.02 12.18
N ASP A 50 5.45 9.87 12.18
CA ASP A 50 6.67 9.67 11.43
C ASP A 50 6.33 9.38 9.96
N GLU A 51 6.36 10.43 9.15
CA GLU A 51 6.11 10.37 7.70
C GLU A 51 7.17 9.53 6.96
N SER A 52 8.37 9.33 7.53
CA SER A 52 9.40 8.50 6.90
C SER A 52 9.02 7.02 6.84
N SER A 53 8.00 6.62 7.61
CA SER A 53 7.43 5.27 7.62
C SER A 53 6.11 5.14 6.84
N ALA A 54 5.69 6.19 6.13
CA ALA A 54 4.43 6.22 5.41
C ALA A 54 4.42 5.32 4.16
N ASN A 55 3.22 4.91 3.76
CA ASN A 55 2.96 4.06 2.59
C ASN A 55 3.76 2.74 2.52
N PRO A 56 3.93 2.00 3.63
CA PRO A 56 4.65 0.73 3.63
C PRO A 56 4.04 -0.27 2.64
N ALA A 57 4.89 -0.90 1.83
CA ALA A 57 4.51 -1.96 0.91
C ALA A 57 5.12 -3.29 1.35
N THR A 58 4.28 -4.31 1.55
CA THR A 58 4.72 -5.66 1.90
C THR A 58 5.56 -6.24 0.76
N SER A 59 6.86 -6.46 1.00
CA SER A 59 7.87 -6.59 -0.05
C SER A 59 9.25 -7.04 0.46
N PRO A 60 10.18 -7.42 -0.44
CA PRO A 60 9.93 -7.77 -1.84
C PRO A 60 9.68 -9.26 -2.05
N LEU A 61 8.74 -9.57 -2.96
CA LEU A 61 8.57 -10.92 -3.48
C LEU A 61 9.38 -11.07 -4.77
N TYR A 62 10.22 -12.10 -4.82
CA TYR A 62 10.96 -12.47 -6.01
C TYR A 62 10.18 -13.47 -6.87
N VAL A 63 10.14 -13.25 -8.18
CA VAL A 63 9.48 -14.16 -9.13
C VAL A 63 10.55 -14.86 -9.95
N GLU A 64 10.71 -16.16 -9.72
CA GLU A 64 11.73 -16.98 -10.38
C GLU A 64 11.56 -16.97 -11.90
N GLY A 65 12.66 -16.64 -12.60
CA GLY A 65 12.71 -16.59 -14.05
C GLY A 65 12.11 -15.33 -14.69
N ALA A 66 11.69 -14.34 -13.90
CA ALA A 66 11.34 -13.03 -14.44
C ALA A 66 12.60 -12.21 -14.77
N GLU A 67 12.69 -11.70 -16.00
CA GLU A 67 13.83 -10.93 -16.50
C GLU A 67 13.46 -9.48 -16.86
N PRO A 68 14.42 -8.55 -16.91
CA PRO A 68 14.18 -7.19 -17.39
C PRO A 68 13.60 -7.17 -18.81
N GLY A 69 12.43 -6.54 -18.94
CA GLY A 69 11.66 -6.51 -20.19
C GLY A 69 10.41 -7.40 -20.17
N ASP A 70 10.30 -8.31 -19.20
CA ASP A 70 9.09 -9.09 -18.96
C ASP A 70 8.00 -8.25 -18.30
N VAL A 71 6.76 -8.74 -18.40
CA VAL A 71 5.59 -8.19 -17.73
C VAL A 71 5.15 -9.12 -16.62
N ILE A 72 5.06 -8.59 -15.41
CA ILE A 72 4.44 -9.29 -14.29
C ILE A 72 2.95 -9.00 -14.29
N ALA A 73 2.15 -10.02 -14.61
CA ALA A 73 0.70 -9.97 -14.50
C ALA A 73 0.28 -10.48 -13.11
N VAL A 74 -0.52 -9.69 -12.40
CA VAL A 74 -1.01 -10.01 -11.05
C VAL A 74 -2.53 -10.06 -11.05
N ASP A 75 -3.07 -11.26 -10.82
CA ASP A 75 -4.51 -11.45 -10.61
C ASP A 75 -4.85 -11.25 -9.13
N ILE A 76 -5.65 -10.23 -8.83
CA ILE A 76 -6.13 -9.98 -7.46
C ILE A 76 -7.34 -10.86 -7.19
N LEU A 77 -7.12 -11.95 -6.45
CA LEU A 77 -8.14 -12.96 -6.18
C LEU A 77 -9.09 -12.58 -5.03
N ASP A 78 -8.57 -11.94 -3.98
CA ASP A 78 -9.32 -11.55 -2.79
C ASP A 78 -8.63 -10.36 -2.10
N ILE A 79 -9.40 -9.47 -1.49
CA ILE A 79 -8.90 -8.40 -0.61
C ILE A 79 -9.72 -8.43 0.66
N ARG A 80 -9.06 -8.72 1.79
CA ARG A 80 -9.66 -8.68 3.12
C ARG A 80 -9.13 -7.47 3.86
N VAL A 81 -10.05 -6.68 4.40
CA VAL A 81 -9.73 -5.48 5.17
C VAL A 81 -9.96 -5.72 6.66
N ALA A 82 -9.32 -4.90 7.50
CA ALA A 82 -9.60 -4.85 8.93
C ALA A 82 -11.04 -4.41 9.22
N ASP A 83 -11.43 -4.46 10.48
CA ASP A 83 -12.73 -4.01 10.97
C ASP A 83 -12.88 -2.47 11.05
N HIS A 84 -11.86 -1.74 10.59
CA HIS A 84 -11.87 -0.29 10.46
C HIS A 84 -10.89 0.18 9.38
N GLY A 85 -11.13 1.39 8.89
CA GLY A 85 -10.17 2.17 8.10
C GLY A 85 -9.86 3.50 8.78
N VAL A 86 -8.88 4.22 8.24
CA VAL A 86 -8.46 5.53 8.73
C VAL A 86 -8.53 6.55 7.60
N CYS A 87 -9.05 7.74 7.91
CA CYS A 87 -9.00 8.90 7.02
C CYS A 87 -8.47 10.09 7.81
N CYS A 88 -7.64 10.92 7.19
CA CYS A 88 -7.15 12.14 7.82
C CYS A 88 -7.12 13.31 6.86
N THR A 89 -7.04 14.50 7.42
CA THR A 89 -6.66 15.73 6.72
C THR A 89 -5.20 16.03 7.01
N MET A 90 -4.53 16.64 6.02
CA MET A 90 -3.11 16.94 6.05
C MET A 90 -2.88 18.40 5.66
N THR A 91 -1.81 19.01 6.15
CA THR A 91 -1.36 20.33 5.71
C THR A 91 -0.71 20.18 4.34
N ASP A 92 -0.90 21.17 3.46
CA ASP A 92 -0.34 21.22 2.10
C ASP A 92 -0.75 20.08 1.13
N GLU A 93 -1.61 19.15 1.56
CA GLU A 93 -2.00 17.96 0.81
C GLU A 93 -3.51 17.85 0.56
N GLY A 94 -3.89 17.60 -0.70
CA GLY A 94 -5.27 17.50 -1.14
C GLY A 94 -5.93 18.84 -1.52
N PRO A 95 -7.04 18.83 -2.27
CA PRO A 95 -7.57 20.03 -2.92
C PRO A 95 -8.19 21.07 -1.96
N TYR A 96 -8.46 20.68 -0.71
CA TYR A 96 -9.16 21.52 0.28
C TYR A 96 -8.32 21.82 1.52
N TRP A 97 -7.04 21.43 1.56
CA TRP A 97 -6.16 21.63 2.71
C TRP A 97 -6.17 23.05 3.29
N PRO A 98 -6.26 24.17 2.51
CA PRO A 98 -6.19 25.51 3.09
C PRO A 98 -7.39 25.85 3.99
N MET A 99 -8.46 25.05 3.92
CA MET A 99 -9.71 25.27 4.64
C MET A 99 -9.97 24.20 5.71
N MET A 100 -9.06 23.24 5.87
CA MET A 100 -9.25 22.10 6.77
C MET A 100 -8.32 22.23 8.00
N GLU A 101 -8.83 21.79 9.15
CA GLU A 101 -7.99 21.53 10.32
C GLU A 101 -7.45 20.10 10.23
N LEU A 102 -6.29 19.83 10.85
CA LEU A 102 -5.77 18.48 11.00
C LEU A 102 -6.71 17.64 11.87
N ARG A 103 -7.19 16.54 11.31
CA ARG A 103 -8.14 15.62 11.93
C ARG A 103 -7.88 14.22 11.42
N SER A 104 -8.19 13.26 12.27
CA SER A 104 -8.24 11.85 11.91
C SER A 104 -9.61 11.29 12.21
N LYS A 105 -10.05 10.32 11.42
CA LYS A 105 -11.29 9.59 11.58
C LYS A 105 -10.99 8.10 11.55
N ILE A 106 -11.38 7.40 12.60
CA ILE A 106 -11.49 5.95 12.57
C ILE A 106 -12.87 5.61 12.02
N ILE A 107 -12.90 4.84 10.94
CA ILE A 107 -14.11 4.51 10.19
C ILE A 107 -14.39 3.01 10.38
N PRO A 108 -15.33 2.63 11.25
CA PRO A 108 -15.67 1.21 11.42
C PRO A 108 -16.16 0.60 10.11
N ILE A 109 -15.69 -0.61 9.84
CA ILE A 109 -16.11 -1.46 8.71
C ILE A 109 -16.88 -2.65 9.29
N ARG A 110 -18.17 -2.73 8.98
CA ARG A 110 -19.06 -3.80 9.48
C ARG A 110 -19.92 -4.31 8.35
N GLU A 111 -19.99 -5.62 8.21
CA GLU A 111 -20.86 -6.29 7.22
C GLU A 111 -20.65 -5.76 5.78
N GLY A 112 -19.42 -5.37 5.44
CA GLY A 112 -19.09 -4.81 4.12
C GLY A 112 -19.49 -3.34 3.93
N TYR A 113 -19.79 -2.60 5.00
CA TYR A 113 -20.08 -1.17 4.96
C TYR A 113 -19.10 -0.36 5.80
N ALA A 114 -18.66 0.78 5.28
CA ALA A 114 -17.96 1.81 6.04
C ALA A 114 -18.98 2.71 6.74
N HIS A 115 -18.76 2.99 8.02
CA HIS A 115 -19.63 3.83 8.86
C HIS A 115 -18.92 5.15 9.22
N PHE A 116 -19.36 6.26 8.64
CA PHE A 116 -18.79 7.58 8.84
C PHE A 116 -19.85 8.53 9.42
N ASN A 117 -19.78 8.77 10.72
CA ASN A 117 -20.79 9.53 11.46
C ASN A 117 -22.20 8.94 11.17
N ASP A 118 -23.10 9.75 10.60
CA ASP A 118 -24.47 9.35 10.27
C ASP A 118 -24.62 8.77 8.85
N VAL A 119 -23.52 8.63 8.11
CA VAL A 119 -23.50 8.14 6.73
C VAL A 119 -22.84 6.75 6.68
N LYS A 120 -23.35 5.86 5.84
CA LYS A 120 -22.70 4.58 5.53
C LYS A 120 -22.78 4.25 4.05
N TRP A 121 -21.77 3.55 3.55
CA TRP A 121 -21.70 3.09 2.15
C TRP A 121 -21.01 1.72 2.07
N PRO A 122 -21.33 0.90 1.04
CA PRO A 122 -20.62 -0.37 0.84
C PRO A 122 -19.15 -0.09 0.55
N ILE A 123 -18.26 -0.91 1.11
CA ILE A 123 -16.83 -0.82 0.81
C ILE A 123 -16.54 -1.36 -0.60
N ASP A 124 -15.55 -0.76 -1.25
CA ASP A 124 -14.97 -1.26 -2.50
C ASP A 124 -13.46 -1.39 -2.28
N PRO A 125 -12.99 -2.49 -1.66
CA PRO A 125 -11.59 -2.67 -1.32
C PRO A 125 -10.71 -2.60 -2.57
N MET A 126 -9.67 -1.80 -2.47
CA MET A 126 -8.67 -1.66 -3.52
C MET A 126 -7.31 -1.51 -2.86
N ILE A 127 -6.26 -1.69 -3.65
CA ILE A 127 -4.90 -1.57 -3.16
C ILE A 127 -4.28 -0.27 -3.72
N GLY A 128 -3.46 0.47 -2.94
CA GLY A 128 -2.92 1.80 -3.32
C GLY A 128 -1.53 1.89 -4.00
N VAL A 129 -0.49 1.23 -3.46
CA VAL A 129 0.94 1.13 -3.93
C VAL A 129 1.39 -0.21 -4.63
N ILE A 130 1.36 -0.40 -5.98
CA ILE A 130 1.91 -1.62 -6.70
C ILE A 130 3.09 -1.15 -7.45
N GLY A 131 4.11 -1.97 -7.49
CA GLY A 131 5.22 -1.69 -8.36
C GLY A 131 6.12 -2.88 -8.47
N THR A 132 6.97 -2.81 -9.48
CA THR A 132 8.19 -3.58 -9.46
C THR A 132 9.35 -2.70 -9.05
N ALA A 133 10.45 -3.32 -8.62
CA ALA A 133 11.71 -2.63 -8.50
C ALA A 133 12.09 -1.92 -9.81
N VAL A 134 12.86 -0.83 -9.69
CA VAL A 134 13.44 -0.11 -10.84
C VAL A 134 14.93 -0.40 -10.85
N ALA A 135 15.44 -0.89 -11.98
CA ALA A 135 16.78 -1.48 -12.06
C ALA A 135 17.92 -0.56 -11.60
N ASP A 136 17.82 0.76 -11.76
CA ASP A 136 18.92 1.70 -11.57
C ASP A 136 18.77 2.63 -10.37
N ARG A 137 17.66 2.55 -9.63
CA ARG A 137 17.37 3.49 -8.53
C ARG A 137 16.38 2.96 -7.52
N GLU A 138 16.49 3.45 -6.30
CA GLU A 138 15.44 3.32 -5.30
C GLU A 138 14.31 4.31 -5.59
N VAL A 139 13.06 3.86 -5.47
CA VAL A 139 11.87 4.72 -5.62
C VAL A 139 11.03 4.64 -4.34
N PRO A 140 10.74 5.77 -3.68
CA PRO A 140 9.80 5.80 -2.57
C PRO A 140 8.43 5.23 -2.96
N THR A 141 7.82 4.45 -2.07
CA THR A 141 6.48 3.86 -2.25
C THR A 141 5.36 4.90 -2.41
N GLU A 142 5.58 6.12 -1.92
CA GLU A 142 4.72 7.27 -2.14
C GLU A 142 4.69 7.75 -3.61
N TRP A 143 5.73 7.46 -4.41
CA TRP A 143 5.93 8.03 -5.76
C TRP A 143 5.56 7.06 -6.90
N VAL A 144 4.71 6.06 -6.63
CA VAL A 144 4.26 5.01 -7.57
C VAL A 144 3.70 5.54 -8.90
N LYS A 145 3.31 6.82 -8.97
CA LYS A 145 2.81 7.48 -10.19
C LYS A 145 3.89 7.74 -11.26
N GLU A 146 5.17 7.64 -10.93
CA GLU A 146 6.23 7.70 -11.94
C GLU A 146 6.37 6.34 -12.64
N LYS A 147 5.90 6.21 -13.89
CA LYS A 147 6.24 5.19 -14.92
C LYS A 147 6.35 3.68 -14.55
N HIS A 148 6.03 3.27 -13.33
CA HIS A 148 6.20 1.90 -12.81
C HIS A 148 4.88 1.25 -12.37
N SER A 149 3.79 2.00 -12.43
CA SER A 149 2.40 1.51 -12.35
C SER A 149 1.58 2.16 -13.47
N GLY A 150 0.71 1.40 -14.13
CA GLY A 150 -0.21 1.95 -15.13
C GLY A 150 -1.18 2.96 -14.50
N GLU A 151 -1.58 4.00 -15.24
CA GLU A 151 -2.57 4.97 -14.81
C GLU A 151 -3.83 4.28 -14.26
N ARG A 152 -4.17 4.59 -12.99
CA ARG A 152 -5.17 3.96 -12.09
C ARG A 152 -4.56 2.86 -11.18
N ALA A 153 -3.70 3.30 -10.25
CA ALA A 153 -2.90 2.44 -9.37
C ALA A 153 -3.74 1.43 -8.54
N ARG A 154 -3.37 0.14 -8.67
CA ARG A 154 -3.63 -0.98 -7.73
C ARG A 154 -2.28 -1.41 -7.12
N SER A 155 -2.13 -2.41 -6.20
CA SER A 155 -0.98 -2.46 -5.23
C SER A 155 -0.34 -3.75 -4.64
N ALA A 156 0.96 -4.01 -4.88
CA ALA A 156 1.92 -5.00 -4.30
C ALA A 156 3.38 -4.78 -4.84
N SER A 157 4.48 -5.17 -4.17
CA SER A 157 5.85 -5.00 -4.74
C SER A 157 6.47 -6.31 -5.24
N LEU A 158 6.89 -6.37 -6.51
CA LEU A 158 7.49 -7.55 -7.15
C LEU A 158 8.89 -7.25 -7.71
N TYR A 159 9.84 -8.19 -7.58
CA TYR A 159 11.25 -7.97 -7.96
C TYR A 159 11.62 -8.61 -9.30
N GLN A 160 12.67 -8.05 -9.94
CA GLN A 160 13.33 -8.53 -11.16
C GLN A 160 14.85 -8.55 -10.91
N ASP A 161 15.56 -9.60 -11.33
CA ASP A 161 17.03 -9.71 -11.22
C ASP A 161 17.76 -9.08 -12.42
N GLN A 162 19.04 -8.76 -12.20
CA GLN A 162 20.02 -8.25 -13.18
C GLN A 162 20.53 -9.32 -14.16
#